data_AF-A0A564IMF5-F1
#
_entry.id   AF-A0A564IMF5-F1
#
_cell.length_a   1.000
_cell.length_b   1.000
_cell.length_c   1.000
_cell.angle_alpha   90.00
_cell.angle_beta   90.00
_cell.angle_gamma   90.00
#
_symmetry.space_group_name_H-M   'P 1'
#
loop_
_entity.id
_entity.type
_entity.pdbx_description
1 polymer ?
#
loop_
_entity_poly.entity_id
_entity_poly.type
_entity_poly.pdbx_seq_one_letter_code
_entity_poly.pdbx_strand_id
1 'polypeptide(L)'
;MNSPFYLERNFVHGDRTYTETELLVAATHIVVLAEPGGGKTELLKSLALKLNTSVSNASVFAYVGADKENSPLVIDAVDEVARIDQSGIHRLLAHAITSKPTHVIMSSRSSEWGLASSGIFEKFLGVSPMIVRLREFDQNEQHAIFKHHAPEEDFFAFQTEVTRFSLDMLLPNPQFLKMFTDAY
;
A
#
# COMPACT_ATOMS: atom_id res chain seq x y z
N MET A 1 2.26 -22.85 -11.44
CA MET A 1 1.96 -21.87 -10.38
C MET A 1 1.44 -20.64 -11.09
N ASN A 2 0.14 -20.31 -10.96
CA ASN A 2 -0.36 -19.03 -11.46
C ASN A 2 0.33 -17.94 -10.66
N SER A 3 1.24 -17.20 -11.29
CA SER A 3 1.70 -15.94 -10.71
C SER A 3 0.46 -15.07 -10.48
N PRO A 4 0.26 -14.51 -9.28
CA PRO A 4 -0.83 -13.59 -9.05
C PRO A 4 -0.70 -12.44 -10.07
N PHE A 5 -1.79 -12.16 -10.80
CA PHE A 5 -1.81 -11.03 -11.72
C PHE A 5 -1.77 -9.74 -10.93
N TYR A 6 -0.69 -8.99 -11.14
CA TYR A 6 -0.44 -7.72 -10.51
C TYR A 6 -0.30 -6.64 -11.57
N LEU A 7 -1.06 -5.56 -11.42
CA LEU A 7 -0.88 -4.35 -12.19
C LEU A 7 -0.04 -3.37 -11.39
N GLU A 8 1.04 -2.88 -12.00
CA GLU A 8 1.90 -1.86 -11.42
C GLU A 8 1.08 -0.62 -11.07
N ARG A 9 1.31 -0.08 -9.87
CA ARG A 9 0.47 0.97 -9.32
C ARG A 9 1.15 2.33 -9.45
N ASN A 10 0.31 3.36 -9.52
CA ASN A 10 0.76 4.74 -9.56
C ASN A 10 0.45 5.46 -8.25
N PHE A 11 1.29 6.43 -7.93
CA PHE A 11 1.22 7.20 -6.70
C PHE A 11 1.11 8.68 -7.00
N VAL A 12 0.42 9.40 -6.13
CA VAL A 12 0.33 10.87 -6.19
C VAL A 12 1.04 11.48 -4.99
N HIS A 13 1.90 12.45 -5.24
CA HIS A 13 2.53 13.30 -4.23
C HIS A 13 2.54 14.76 -4.72
N GLY A 14 1.74 15.61 -4.06
CA GLY A 14 1.42 16.94 -4.61
C GLY A 14 0.80 16.80 -6.00
N ASP A 15 1.33 17.54 -6.97
CA ASP A 15 0.86 17.51 -8.37
C ASP A 15 1.61 16.49 -9.25
N ARG A 16 2.46 15.64 -8.66
CA ARG A 16 3.26 14.66 -9.40
C ARG A 16 2.72 13.26 -9.23
N THR A 17 2.78 12.51 -10.33
CA THR A 17 2.53 11.06 -10.35
C THR A 17 3.84 10.31 -10.46
N TYR A 18 3.95 9.20 -9.75
CA TYR A 18 5.10 8.31 -9.75
C TYR A 18 4.65 6.89 -10.08
N THR A 19 5.41 6.18 -10.90
CA THR A 19 5.42 4.71 -10.94
C THR A 19 6.13 4.15 -9.70
N GLU A 20 6.02 2.84 -9.45
CA GLU A 20 6.77 2.21 -8.34
C GLU A 20 8.28 2.38 -8.47
N THR A 21 8.82 2.26 -9.68
CA THR A 21 10.27 2.41 -9.91
C THR A 21 10.72 3.85 -9.68
N GLU A 22 9.98 4.83 -10.20
CA GLU A 22 10.29 6.25 -9.99
C GLU A 22 10.20 6.65 -8.52
N LEU A 23 9.23 6.10 -7.79
CA LEU A 23 9.06 6.34 -6.35
C LEU A 23 10.28 5.85 -5.56
N LEU A 24 10.76 4.63 -5.85
CA LEU A 24 11.94 4.05 -5.19
C LEU A 24 13.24 4.81 -5.49
N VAL A 25 13.34 5.45 -6.66
CA VAL A 25 14.47 6.32 -7.00
C VAL A 25 14.35 7.68 -6.32
N ALA A 26 13.13 8.21 -6.18
CA ALA A 26 12.88 9.55 -5.65
C ALA A 26 13.08 9.67 -4.13
N ALA A 27 12.80 8.60 -3.36
CA ALA A 27 12.89 8.65 -1.91
C ALA A 27 13.22 7.28 -1.30
N THR A 28 13.95 7.31 -0.17
CA THR A 28 14.25 6.11 0.62
C THR A 28 13.30 5.91 1.79
N HIS A 29 12.64 6.98 2.25
CA HIS A 29 11.70 6.96 3.38
C HIS A 29 10.32 7.34 2.86
N ILE A 30 9.45 6.35 2.69
CA ILE A 30 8.16 6.48 2.01
C ILE A 30 7.05 5.99 2.92
N VAL A 31 5.94 6.73 2.95
CA VAL A 31 4.69 6.26 3.54
C VAL A 31 3.62 6.26 2.46
N VAL A 32 3.04 5.10 2.19
CA VAL A 32 1.97 4.90 1.23
C VAL A 32 0.63 4.95 1.94
N LEU A 33 -0.23 5.87 1.53
CA LEU A 33 -1.58 6.04 2.04
C LEU A 33 -2.61 5.56 1.01
N ALA A 34 -3.56 4.77 1.47
CA ALA A 34 -4.72 4.38 0.67
C ALA A 34 -5.89 4.01 1.57
N GLU A 35 -7.10 4.08 1.04
CA GLU A 35 -8.29 3.58 1.72
C GLU A 35 -8.24 2.06 1.96
N PRO A 36 -9.06 1.52 2.89
CA PRO A 36 -9.25 0.08 3.03
C PRO A 36 -9.60 -0.57 1.69
N GLY A 37 -9.01 -1.73 1.40
CA GLY A 37 -9.20 -2.42 0.12
C GLY A 37 -8.43 -1.84 -1.07
N GLY A 38 -7.76 -0.69 -0.93
CA GLY A 38 -7.03 -0.01 -2.01
C GLY A 38 -5.83 -0.75 -2.61
N GLY A 39 -5.50 -1.95 -2.13
CA GLY A 39 -4.44 -2.80 -2.68
C GLY A 39 -3.05 -2.58 -2.08
N LYS A 40 -2.94 -1.95 -0.90
CA LYS A 40 -1.65 -1.68 -0.22
C LYS A 40 -0.80 -2.93 -0.02
N THR A 41 -1.38 -4.05 0.43
CA THR A 41 -0.63 -5.27 0.71
C THR A 41 0.04 -5.87 -0.53
N GLU A 42 -0.68 -5.97 -1.66
CA GLU A 42 -0.09 -6.47 -2.91
C GLU A 42 0.94 -5.49 -3.48
N LEU A 43 0.69 -4.18 -3.33
CA LEU A 43 1.65 -3.15 -3.66
C LEU A 43 2.96 -3.29 -2.87
N LEU A 44 2.87 -3.45 -1.55
CA LEU A 44 4.06 -3.58 -0.70
C LEU A 44 4.85 -4.84 -1.04
N LYS A 45 4.18 -5.94 -1.43
CA LYS A 45 4.87 -7.14 -1.95
C LYS A 45 5.64 -6.82 -3.23
N SER A 46 5.06 -6.07 -4.16
CA SER A 46 5.76 -5.63 -5.38
C SER A 46 7.00 -4.77 -5.04
N LEU A 47 6.86 -3.76 -4.17
CA LEU A 47 7.97 -2.91 -3.74
C LEU A 47 9.07 -3.72 -3.02
N ALA A 48 8.68 -4.66 -2.17
CA ALA A 48 9.62 -5.55 -1.47
C ALA A 48 10.40 -6.43 -2.46
N LEU A 49 9.74 -6.98 -3.49
CA LEU A 49 10.40 -7.72 -4.57
C LEU A 49 11.41 -6.86 -5.32
N LYS A 50 11.06 -5.62 -5.68
CA LYS A 50 11.98 -4.67 -6.35
C LYS A 50 13.20 -4.33 -5.48
N LEU A 51 13.04 -4.35 -4.16
CA LEU A 51 14.09 -4.10 -3.17
C LEU A 51 14.80 -5.37 -2.66
N ASN A 52 14.45 -6.55 -3.18
CA ASN A 52 14.96 -7.85 -2.74
C ASN A 52 14.84 -8.06 -1.21
N THR A 53 13.68 -7.73 -0.66
CA THR A 53 13.33 -7.89 0.77
C THR A 53 11.95 -8.55 0.91
N SER A 54 11.52 -8.79 2.15
CA SER A 54 10.17 -9.26 2.48
C SER A 54 9.33 -8.17 3.14
N VAL A 55 8.01 -8.32 3.04
CA VAL A 55 7.06 -7.46 3.75
C VAL A 55 6.86 -8.00 5.15
N SER A 56 6.92 -7.13 6.15
CA SER A 56 6.55 -7.43 7.53
C SER A 56 5.24 -6.73 7.90
N ASN A 57 4.31 -7.42 8.54
CA ASN A 57 3.15 -6.73 9.13
C ASN A 57 3.61 -5.89 10.33
N ALA A 58 3.11 -4.66 10.45
CA ALA A 58 3.49 -3.71 11.49
C ALA A 58 3.29 -4.26 12.91
N SER A 59 2.18 -4.97 13.15
CA SER A 59 1.89 -5.54 14.47
C SER A 59 2.91 -6.60 14.87
N VAL A 60 3.46 -7.36 13.91
CA VAL A 60 4.53 -8.34 14.17
C VAL A 60 5.87 -7.63 14.33
N PHE A 61 6.19 -6.71 13.41
CA PHE A 61 7.46 -5.98 13.42
C PHE A 61 7.64 -5.18 14.72
N ALA A 62 6.57 -4.63 15.29
CA ALA A 62 6.62 -3.89 16.54
C ALA A 62 7.14 -4.71 17.74
N TYR A 63 7.18 -6.04 17.65
CA TYR A 63 7.73 -6.91 18.71
C TYR A 63 9.03 -7.61 18.30
N VAL A 64 9.16 -7.99 17.03
CA VAL A 64 10.31 -8.77 16.55
C VAL A 64 11.44 -7.86 16.04
N GLY A 65 11.09 -6.72 15.45
CA GLY A 65 12.02 -5.84 14.76
C GLY A 65 12.49 -6.38 13.41
N ALA A 66 13.65 -5.90 12.96
CA ALA A 66 14.23 -6.30 11.69
C ALA A 66 15.20 -7.48 11.85
N ASP A 67 15.18 -8.39 10.89
CA ASP A 67 16.04 -9.59 10.90
C ASP A 67 17.48 -9.31 10.45
N LYS A 68 17.72 -8.18 9.75
CA LYS A 68 19.02 -7.81 9.18
C LYS A 68 19.27 -6.32 9.34
N GLU A 69 20.53 -5.97 9.58
CA GLU A 69 21.00 -4.58 9.51
C GLU A 69 21.29 -4.17 8.05
N ASN A 70 21.22 -2.87 7.77
CA ASN A 70 21.56 -2.26 6.47
C ASN A 70 20.75 -2.84 5.29
N SER A 71 19.51 -3.26 5.55
CA SER A 71 18.59 -3.77 4.54
C SER A 71 17.35 -2.88 4.40
N PRO A 72 16.66 -2.91 3.25
CA PRO A 72 15.35 -2.28 3.10
C PRO A 72 14.31 -2.86 4.07
N LEU A 73 13.47 -1.99 4.63
CA LEU A 73 12.31 -2.35 5.44
C LEU A 73 11.03 -2.00 4.69
N VAL A 74 10.16 -2.99 4.50
CA VAL A 74 8.82 -2.80 3.93
C VAL A 74 7.81 -3.29 4.96
N ILE A 75 7.02 -2.37 5.51
CA ILE A 75 6.16 -2.62 6.67
C ILE A 75 4.70 -2.28 6.33
N ASP A 76 3.82 -3.27 6.40
CA ASP A 76 2.41 -3.14 6.03
C ASP A 76 1.53 -2.86 7.26
N ALA A 77 0.44 -2.12 7.07
CA ALA A 77 -0.63 -1.91 8.04
C ALA A 77 -0.21 -1.18 9.34
N VAL A 78 0.56 -0.09 9.23
CA VAL A 78 0.97 0.72 10.39
C VAL A 78 -0.23 1.35 11.12
N ASP A 79 -1.36 1.55 10.43
CA ASP A 79 -2.61 1.98 11.06
C ASP A 79 -3.10 1.00 12.15
N GLU A 80 -2.82 -0.30 12.02
CA GLU A 80 -3.26 -1.29 13.01
C GLU A 80 -2.56 -1.12 14.36
N VAL A 81 -1.26 -0.81 14.35
CA VAL A 81 -0.50 -0.60 15.60
C VAL A 81 -0.84 0.74 16.26
N ALA A 82 -1.07 1.78 15.46
CA ALA A 82 -1.43 3.10 15.97
C ALA A 82 -2.79 3.12 16.66
N ARG A 83 -3.73 2.26 16.22
CA ARG A 83 -5.06 2.12 16.83
C ARG A 83 -5.06 1.37 18.15
N ILE A 84 -4.18 0.37 18.31
CA ILE A 84 -4.11 -0.47 19.51
C ILE A 84 -3.45 0.30 20.67
N ASP A 85 -2.39 1.04 20.38
CA ASP A 85 -1.63 1.79 21.37
C ASP A 85 -0.92 2.97 20.68
N GLN A 86 -1.10 4.20 21.19
CA GLN A 86 -0.38 5.37 20.67
C GLN A 86 1.15 5.22 20.76
N SER A 87 1.65 4.35 21.65
CA SER A 87 3.07 3.99 21.74
C SER A 87 3.51 2.97 20.66
N GLY A 88 2.56 2.32 19.96
CA GLY A 88 2.84 1.28 18.98
C GLY A 88 3.75 1.74 17.84
N ILE A 89 3.51 2.94 17.30
CA ILE A 89 4.36 3.54 16.27
C ILE A 89 5.76 3.87 16.80
N HIS A 90 5.88 4.27 18.07
CA HIS A 90 7.18 4.56 18.70
C HIS A 90 8.04 3.29 18.80
N ARG A 91 7.43 2.19 19.25
CA ARG A 91 8.11 0.89 19.35
C ARG A 91 8.54 0.37 17.98
N LEU A 92 7.65 0.46 16.99
CA LEU A 92 7.93 0.10 15.61
C LEU A 92 9.13 0.89 15.06
N LEU A 93 9.14 2.22 15.24
CA LEU A 93 10.23 3.07 14.75
C LEU A 93 11.52 2.89 15.53
N ALA A 94 11.46 2.57 16.83
CA ALA A 94 12.63 2.20 17.63
C ALA A 94 13.32 0.95 17.08
N HIS A 95 12.55 -0.06 16.66
CA HIS A 95 13.13 -1.23 15.98
C HIS A 95 13.67 -0.87 14.59
N ALA A 96 12.94 -0.05 13.83
CA ALA A 96 13.38 0.36 12.50
C ALA A 96 14.73 1.09 12.53
N ILE A 97 14.94 2.06 13.43
CA ILE A 97 16.22 2.79 13.49
C ILE A 97 17.39 1.88 13.88
N THR A 98 17.17 0.89 14.75
CA THR A 98 18.26 0.00 15.21
C THR A 98 18.89 -0.81 14.09
N SER A 99 18.15 -1.11 13.01
CA SER A 99 18.66 -1.88 11.88
C SER A 99 19.37 -1.03 10.81
N LYS A 100 19.45 0.30 10.97
CA LYS A 100 20.08 1.23 10.01
C LYS A 100 19.60 0.98 8.56
N PRO A 101 18.29 1.08 8.30
CA PRO A 101 17.70 0.64 7.06
C PRO A 101 18.15 1.50 5.87
N THR A 102 18.35 0.89 4.72
CA THR A 102 18.65 1.63 3.48
C THR A 102 17.41 2.27 2.87
N HIS A 103 16.25 1.66 3.09
CA HIS A 103 14.93 2.17 2.74
C HIS A 103 13.95 1.82 3.85
N VAL A 104 12.97 2.68 4.08
CA VAL A 104 11.84 2.46 4.97
C VAL A 104 10.57 2.79 4.21
N ILE A 105 9.78 1.77 3.89
CA ILE A 105 8.50 1.90 3.21
C ILE A 105 7.42 1.39 4.15
N MET A 106 6.48 2.26 4.49
CA MET A 106 5.36 1.92 5.37
C MET A 106 4.02 2.11 4.66
N SER A 107 3.04 1.27 4.95
CA SER A 107 1.66 1.48 4.50
C SER A 107 0.75 1.89 5.67
N SER A 108 -0.23 2.74 5.40
CA SER A 108 -1.26 3.12 6.36
C SER A 108 -2.55 3.54 5.66
N ARG A 109 -3.64 3.67 6.43
CA ARG A 109 -4.86 4.35 5.97
C ARG A 109 -4.66 5.86 5.93
N SER A 110 -5.29 6.50 4.95
CA SER A 110 -5.27 7.97 4.82
C SER A 110 -5.75 8.69 6.09
N SER A 111 -6.75 8.13 6.77
CA SER A 111 -7.36 8.72 7.97
C SER A 111 -6.49 8.62 9.22
N GLU A 112 -5.58 7.63 9.26
CA GLU A 112 -4.80 7.29 10.47
C GLU A 112 -3.40 7.90 10.45
N TRP A 113 -2.90 8.32 9.27
CA TRP A 113 -1.62 8.97 9.15
C TRP A 113 -1.75 10.50 9.12
N GLY A 114 -1.36 11.16 10.21
CA GLY A 114 -1.38 12.61 10.34
C GLY A 114 -0.01 13.23 10.60
N LEU A 115 0.00 14.54 10.86
CA LEU A 115 1.21 15.31 11.17
C LEU A 115 1.96 14.76 12.39
N ALA A 116 1.25 14.27 13.41
CA ALA A 116 1.86 13.66 14.58
C ALA A 116 2.68 12.41 14.21
N SER A 117 2.13 11.54 13.36
CA SER A 117 2.82 10.33 12.88
C SER A 117 4.06 10.68 12.06
N SER A 118 3.96 11.65 11.14
CA SER A 118 5.12 12.15 10.39
C SER A 118 6.19 12.77 11.29
N GLY A 119 5.78 13.54 12.31
CA GLY A 119 6.71 14.14 13.27
C GLY A 119 7.42 13.10 14.15
N ILE A 120 6.74 12.02 14.54
CA ILE A 120 7.39 10.92 15.27
C ILE A 120 8.35 10.17 14.34
N PHE A 121 7.93 9.87 13.10
CA PHE A 121 8.79 9.25 12.10
C PHE A 121 10.10 10.02 11.94
N GLU A 122 10.03 11.34 11.75
CA GLU A 122 11.20 12.19 11.60
C GLU A 122 12.07 12.23 12.86
N LYS A 123 11.48 12.26 14.05
CA LYS A 123 12.24 12.22 15.31
C LYS A 123 13.05 10.94 15.47
N PHE A 124 12.53 9.80 15.01
CA PHE A 124 13.25 8.52 15.10
C PHE A 124 14.25 8.35 13.96
N LEU A 125 13.86 8.61 12.70
CA LEU A 125 14.68 8.29 11.54
C LEU A 125 15.53 9.46 11.03
N GLY A 126 15.35 10.65 11.62
CA GLY A 126 16.11 11.87 11.29
C GLY A 126 15.74 12.50 9.95
N VAL A 127 14.73 11.97 9.25
CA VAL A 127 14.28 12.43 7.94
C VAL A 127 12.76 12.37 7.86
N SER A 128 12.11 13.41 7.32
CA SER A 128 10.67 13.39 7.08
C SER A 128 10.31 12.38 5.98
N PRO A 129 9.23 11.59 6.13
CA PRO A 129 8.82 10.64 5.11
C PRO A 129 8.20 11.35 3.90
N MET A 130 8.47 10.83 2.70
CA MET A 130 7.69 11.16 1.51
C MET A 130 6.32 10.47 1.61
N ILE A 131 5.28 11.25 1.90
CA ILE A 131 3.91 10.76 1.97
C ILE A 131 3.31 10.69 0.57
N VAL A 132 2.94 9.52 0.09
CA VAL A 132 2.33 9.32 -1.22
C VAL A 132 0.95 8.68 -1.09
N ARG A 133 0.03 9.03 -2.00
CA ARG A 133 -1.31 8.44 -2.07
C ARG A 133 -1.35 7.43 -3.21
N LEU A 134 -1.82 6.23 -2.93
CA LEU A 134 -2.05 5.22 -3.96
C LEU A 134 -3.22 5.64 -4.85
N ARG A 135 -3.01 5.70 -6.16
CA ARG A 135 -4.08 6.01 -7.11
C ARG A 135 -5.04 4.84 -7.23
N GLU A 136 -6.32 5.12 -7.26
CA GLU A 136 -7.34 4.12 -7.58
C GLU A 136 -7.22 3.67 -9.04
N PHE A 137 -7.84 2.53 -9.38
CA PHE A 137 -7.83 2.02 -10.74
C PHE A 137 -8.68 2.89 -11.67
N ASP A 138 -8.11 3.26 -12.81
CA ASP A 138 -8.91 3.76 -13.93
C ASP A 138 -9.67 2.62 -14.63
N GLN A 139 -10.51 2.97 -15.60
CA GLN A 139 -11.37 1.99 -16.28
C GLN A 139 -10.56 0.91 -17.03
N ASN A 140 -9.40 1.25 -17.58
CA ASN A 140 -8.56 0.28 -18.28
C ASN A 140 -7.93 -0.71 -17.29
N GLU A 141 -7.45 -0.20 -16.15
CA GLU A 141 -6.92 -1.02 -15.06
C GLU A 141 -8.02 -1.92 -14.46
N GLN A 142 -9.23 -1.40 -14.24
CA GLN A 142 -10.39 -2.18 -13.80
C GLN A 142 -10.71 -3.31 -14.77
N HIS A 143 -10.77 -3.02 -16.07
CA HIS A 143 -11.05 -4.01 -17.10
C HIS A 143 -9.99 -5.12 -17.13
N ALA A 144 -8.71 -4.76 -17.02
CA ALA A 144 -7.61 -5.72 -16.99
C ALA A 144 -7.67 -6.66 -15.77
N ILE A 145 -7.94 -6.12 -14.58
CA ILE A 145 -8.14 -6.94 -13.37
C ILE A 145 -9.36 -7.86 -13.53
N PHE A 146 -10.48 -7.32 -14.03
CA PHE A 146 -11.70 -8.09 -14.24
C PHE A 146 -11.48 -9.25 -15.20
N LYS A 147 -10.88 -9.01 -16.37
CA LYS A 147 -10.64 -10.07 -17.37
C LYS A 147 -9.69 -11.15 -16.90
N HIS A 148 -8.78 -10.85 -15.98
CA HIS A 148 -7.97 -11.89 -15.37
C HIS A 148 -8.76 -12.71 -14.34
N HIS A 149 -9.67 -12.07 -13.60
CA HIS A 149 -10.44 -12.69 -12.51
C HIS A 149 -11.64 -13.50 -13.02
N ALA A 150 -12.38 -12.97 -14.00
CA ALA A 150 -13.55 -13.58 -14.63
C ALA A 150 -13.41 -13.52 -16.17
N PRO A 151 -12.58 -14.38 -16.78
CA PRO A 151 -12.25 -14.32 -18.20
C PRO A 151 -13.45 -14.58 -19.13
N GLU A 152 -14.41 -15.40 -18.69
CA GLU A 152 -15.60 -15.77 -19.46
C GLU A 152 -16.71 -14.71 -19.42
N GLU A 153 -16.61 -13.75 -18.49
CA GLU A 153 -17.63 -12.71 -18.31
C GLU A 153 -17.35 -11.47 -19.16
N ASP A 154 -18.40 -10.73 -19.51
CA ASP A 154 -18.27 -9.44 -20.20
C ASP A 154 -18.15 -8.28 -19.20
N PHE A 155 -17.05 -7.54 -19.28
CA PHE A 155 -16.77 -6.44 -18.35
C PHE A 155 -17.79 -5.30 -18.46
N PHE A 156 -18.27 -4.98 -19.65
CA PHE A 156 -19.21 -3.88 -19.85
C PHE A 156 -20.63 -4.26 -19.40
N ALA A 157 -21.02 -5.52 -19.58
CA ALA A 157 -22.25 -6.06 -19.01
C ALA A 157 -22.21 -6.01 -17.46
N PHE A 158 -21.13 -6.50 -16.86
CA PHE A 158 -20.87 -6.39 -15.42
C PHE A 158 -20.94 -4.92 -14.94
N GLN A 159 -20.20 -4.03 -15.59
CA GLN A 159 -20.18 -2.61 -15.23
C GLN A 159 -21.57 -1.97 -15.33
N THR A 160 -22.37 -2.36 -16.33
CA THR A 160 -23.76 -1.90 -16.50
C THR A 160 -24.64 -2.35 -15.33
N GLU A 161 -24.55 -3.61 -14.91
CA GLU A 161 -25.32 -4.10 -13.76
C GLU A 161 -24.87 -3.43 -12.45
N VAL A 162 -23.57 -3.23 -12.21
CA VAL A 162 -23.09 -2.49 -11.02
C VAL A 162 -23.60 -1.04 -11.02
N THR A 163 -23.62 -0.39 -12.18
CA THR A 163 -24.13 0.98 -12.35
C THR A 163 -25.64 1.05 -12.08
N ARG A 164 -26.41 0.02 -12.45
CA ARG A 164 -27.85 -0.08 -12.17
C ARG A 164 -28.15 -0.03 -10.66
N PHE A 165 -27.24 -0.49 -9.82
CA PHE A 165 -27.31 -0.38 -8.36
C PHE A 165 -26.61 0.87 -7.78
N SER A 166 -26.08 1.76 -8.63
CA SER A 166 -25.32 2.97 -8.25
C SER A 166 -24.08 2.67 -7.40
N LEU A 167 -23.39 1.56 -7.71
CA LEU A 167 -22.17 1.12 -7.01
C LEU A 167 -20.90 1.28 -7.85
N ASP A 168 -21.01 1.85 -9.05
CA ASP A 168 -19.91 1.98 -10.02
C ASP A 168 -18.75 2.85 -9.51
N MET A 169 -19.06 3.85 -8.67
CA MET A 169 -18.06 4.67 -7.99
C MET A 169 -17.11 3.89 -7.06
N LEU A 170 -17.45 2.65 -6.70
CA LEU A 170 -16.63 1.79 -5.85
C LEU A 170 -15.69 0.87 -6.65
N LEU A 171 -15.92 0.69 -7.96
CA LEU A 171 -15.11 -0.17 -8.83
C LEU A 171 -13.62 0.22 -8.93
N PRO A 172 -13.21 1.49 -8.78
CA PRO A 172 -11.79 1.84 -8.71
C PRO A 172 -11.04 1.17 -7.54
N ASN A 173 -11.74 0.72 -6.49
CA ASN A 173 -11.17 0.00 -5.37
C ASN A 173 -11.02 -1.51 -5.71
N PRO A 174 -9.79 -2.08 -5.68
CA PRO A 174 -9.54 -3.47 -6.03
C PRO A 174 -10.40 -4.49 -5.27
N GLN A 175 -10.68 -4.24 -3.99
CA GLN A 175 -11.46 -5.15 -3.17
C GLN A 175 -12.94 -5.17 -3.59
N PHE A 176 -13.53 -3.99 -3.83
CA PHE A 176 -14.91 -3.90 -4.29
C PHE A 176 -15.07 -4.45 -5.71
N LEU A 177 -14.13 -4.18 -6.62
CA LEU A 177 -14.12 -4.75 -7.96
C LEU A 177 -14.21 -6.28 -7.92
N LYS A 178 -13.33 -6.93 -7.15
CA LYS A 178 -13.34 -8.40 -7.02
C LYS A 178 -14.61 -8.91 -6.36
N MET A 179 -15.02 -8.30 -5.25
CA MET A 179 -16.21 -8.71 -4.51
C MET A 179 -17.49 -8.61 -5.36
N PHE A 180 -17.64 -7.55 -6.16
CA PHE A 180 -18.77 -7.42 -7.07
C PHE A 180 -18.67 -8.39 -8.24
N THR A 181 -17.47 -8.65 -8.76
CA THR A 181 -17.26 -9.66 -9.80
C THR A 181 -17.65 -11.06 -9.31
N ASP A 182 -17.30 -11.41 -8.06
CA ASP A 182 -17.67 -12.70 -7.46
C ASP A 182 -19.17 -12.86 -7.19
N ALA A 183 -19.90 -11.74 -7.13
CA ALA A 183 -21.34 -11.69 -6.85
C ALA A 183 -22.20 -11.45 -8.11
N TYR A 184 -21.56 -11.27 -9.27
CA TYR A 184 -22.20 -11.10 -10.57
C TYR A 184 -22.57 -12.46 -11.17
#